data_AF-A0A2T4BMX9-F1
#
_entry.id   AF-A0A2T4BMX9-F1
#
_cell.length_a   1.000
_cell.length_b   1.000
_cell.length_c   1.000
_cell.angle_alpha   90.00
_cell.angle_beta   90.00
_cell.angle_gamma   90.00
#
_symmetry.space_group_name_H-M   'P 1'
#
loop_
_entity.id
_entity.type
_entity.pdbx_description
1 polymer ?
#
loop_
_entity_poly.entity_id
_entity_poly.type
_entity_poly.pdbx_seq_one_letter_code
_entity_poly.pdbx_strand_id
1 'polypeptide(L)'
;MMYVSGETAEPSVETTGIIEDIVRQQVIELLRNCTELAARRGSKSISTNDLIFQIRHDHAKVSRLRTFLSWKDVRKNVKDSDDKGADADIAAGDDAVGGVVPGGPVDEAAKKNKKAKVGLPWDPSSFYSVEVPERDDEEDEEEEEMNYITLQRLRKADERTKAMTREEYVTWSEYRQASFTWRKGKRFREWAGFGVVTDSKPSDDIVDILGFLTFEMVQTLTEVALKVKEQEDIWRAQTGASTGDNGTSKKRKHQQGLFDPPSEGRSPIEPRHVQEAFRRFQQRPKKTRAMLNGTRLAQHTSLNII
;
A
#
# COMPACT_ATOMS: atom_id res chain seq x y z
N MET A 1 -5.87 0.49 -9.18
CA MET A 1 -5.10 1.04 -8.03
C MET A 1 -5.12 2.57 -7.99
N MET A 2 -4.63 3.30 -9.01
CA MET A 2 -4.64 4.77 -9.01
C MET A 2 -6.05 5.37 -8.88
N TYR A 3 -7.03 4.81 -9.60
CA TYR A 3 -8.45 5.17 -9.50
C TYR A 3 -9.01 5.06 -8.07
N VAL A 4 -8.75 3.94 -7.42
CA VAL A 4 -9.16 3.68 -6.02
C VAL A 4 -8.55 4.70 -5.06
N SER A 5 -7.39 5.24 -5.41
CA SER A 5 -6.63 6.24 -4.64
C SER A 5 -7.12 7.67 -4.87
N GLY A 6 -7.99 7.89 -5.86
CA GLY A 6 -8.63 9.17 -6.16
C GLY A 6 -8.26 9.82 -7.49
N GLU A 7 -7.44 9.16 -8.31
CA GLU A 7 -7.16 9.62 -9.68
C GLU A 7 -8.27 9.13 -10.61
N THR A 8 -9.27 9.97 -10.85
CA THR A 8 -10.44 9.63 -11.66
C THR A 8 -10.27 9.98 -13.13
N ALA A 9 -9.26 10.78 -13.49
CA ALA A 9 -8.94 11.07 -14.88
C ALA A 9 -7.96 10.03 -15.41
N GLU A 10 -7.87 9.90 -16.74
CA GLU A 10 -6.93 8.98 -17.37
C GLU A 10 -5.51 9.56 -17.32
N PRO A 11 -4.59 9.00 -16.50
CA PRO A 11 -3.21 9.45 -16.48
C PRO A 11 -2.49 9.06 -17.77
N SER A 12 -1.56 9.90 -18.21
CA SER A 12 -0.73 9.62 -19.38
C SER A 12 0.10 8.33 -19.21
N VAL A 13 0.48 7.70 -20.33
CA VAL A 13 1.37 6.53 -20.34
C VAL A 13 2.72 6.83 -19.67
N GLU A 14 3.20 8.06 -19.79
CA GLU A 14 4.42 8.51 -19.10
C GLU A 14 4.24 8.51 -17.58
N THR A 15 3.11 9.01 -17.09
CA THR A 15 2.78 9.01 -15.65
C THR A 15 2.72 7.59 -15.11
N THR A 16 2.02 6.68 -15.79
CA THR A 16 1.88 5.29 -15.33
C THR A 16 3.21 4.53 -15.42
N GLY A 17 4.02 4.80 -16.45
CA GLY A 17 5.36 4.23 -16.59
C GLY A 17 6.30 4.65 -15.45
N ILE A 18 6.28 5.92 -15.03
CA ILE A 18 7.09 6.40 -13.90
C ILE A 18 6.65 5.74 -12.58
N ILE A 19 5.33 5.60 -12.35
CA ILE A 19 4.82 4.90 -11.17
C ILE A 19 5.27 3.43 -11.18
N GLU A 20 5.15 2.76 -12.32
CA GLU A 20 5.60 1.38 -12.47
C GLU A 20 7.10 1.24 -12.17
N ASP A 21 7.94 2.10 -12.73
CA ASP A 21 9.39 2.08 -12.52
C ASP A 21 9.77 2.34 -11.05
N ILE A 22 9.13 3.31 -10.41
CA ILE A 22 9.34 3.59 -8.97
C ILE A 22 8.99 2.36 -8.14
N VAL A 23 7.79 1.79 -8.33
CA VAL A 23 7.34 0.63 -7.54
C VAL A 23 8.22 -0.59 -7.81
N ARG A 24 8.63 -0.80 -9.06
CA ARG A 24 9.56 -1.87 -9.41
C ARG A 24 10.92 -1.73 -8.71
N GLN A 25 11.49 -0.53 -8.71
CA GLN A 25 12.76 -0.24 -8.01
C GLN A 25 12.62 -0.46 -6.50
N GLN A 26 11.50 -0.04 -5.90
CA GLN A 26 11.20 -0.26 -4.48
C GLN A 26 11.12 -1.75 -4.14
N VAL A 27 10.47 -2.57 -4.98
CA VAL A 27 10.41 -4.02 -4.80
C VAL A 27 11.80 -4.66 -4.91
N ILE A 28 12.62 -4.25 -5.88
CA ILE A 28 13.98 -4.77 -6.06
C ILE A 28 14.84 -4.46 -4.83
N GLU A 29 14.78 -3.23 -4.32
CA GLU A 29 15.55 -2.84 -3.13
C GLU A 29 15.09 -3.60 -1.88
N LEU A 30 13.77 -3.78 -1.72
CA LEU A 30 13.20 -4.57 -0.64
C LEU A 30 13.70 -6.02 -0.68
N LEU A 31 13.68 -6.64 -1.87
CA LEU A 31 14.20 -7.99 -2.07
C LEU A 31 15.69 -8.09 -1.79
N ARG A 32 16.48 -7.11 -2.25
CA ARG A 32 17.93 -7.05 -2.00
C ARG A 32 18.23 -6.99 -0.50
N ASN A 33 17.55 -6.12 0.23
CA ASN A 33 17.71 -5.99 1.69
C ASN A 33 17.30 -7.29 2.41
N CYS A 34 16.21 -7.92 1.96
CA CYS A 34 15.77 -9.20 2.53
C CYS A 34 16.75 -10.34 2.25
N THR A 35 17.32 -10.41 1.04
CA THR A 35 18.36 -11.40 0.70
C THR A 35 19.59 -11.21 1.59
N GLU A 36 20.01 -9.97 1.85
CA GLU A 36 21.13 -9.69 2.74
C GLU A 36 20.83 -10.12 4.20
N LEU A 37 19.63 -9.83 4.70
CA LEU A 37 19.22 -10.24 6.04
C LEU A 37 19.11 -11.77 6.18
N ALA A 38 18.55 -12.44 5.18
CA ALA A 38 18.48 -13.90 5.13
C ALA A 38 19.90 -14.51 5.16
N ALA A 39 20.82 -13.97 4.35
CA ALA A 39 22.21 -14.42 4.32
C ALA A 39 22.91 -14.23 5.67
N ARG A 40 22.67 -13.10 6.38
CA ARG A 40 23.20 -12.86 7.74
C ARG A 40 22.66 -13.85 8.77
N ARG A 41 21.43 -14.35 8.60
CA ARG A 41 20.86 -15.45 9.41
C ARG A 41 21.45 -16.83 9.05
N GLY A 42 22.20 -16.93 7.96
CA GLY A 42 22.69 -18.21 7.42
C GLY A 42 21.65 -18.95 6.58
N SER A 43 20.57 -18.27 6.17
CA SER A 43 19.55 -18.81 5.26
C SER A 43 19.77 -18.31 3.84
N LYS A 44 19.55 -19.17 2.85
CA LYS A 44 19.50 -18.76 1.44
C LYS A 44 18.10 -18.33 0.99
N SER A 45 17.07 -18.64 1.80
CA SER A 45 15.68 -18.30 1.52
C SER A 45 15.20 -17.11 2.36
N ILE A 46 14.45 -16.24 1.70
CA ILE A 46 13.75 -15.10 2.31
C ILE A 46 12.53 -15.64 3.09
N SER A 47 12.43 -15.24 4.36
CA SER A 47 11.28 -15.49 5.22
C SER A 47 10.28 -14.34 5.16
N THR A 48 9.01 -14.59 5.50
CA THR A 48 7.98 -13.54 5.66
C THR A 48 8.44 -12.47 6.66
N ASN A 49 9.12 -12.88 7.73
CA ASN A 49 9.68 -11.97 8.73
C ASN A 49 10.71 -10.99 8.14
N ASP A 50 11.47 -11.38 7.13
CA ASP A 50 12.46 -10.50 6.50
C ASP A 50 11.79 -9.30 5.80
N LEU A 51 10.63 -9.53 5.16
CA LEU A 51 9.83 -8.48 4.52
C LEU A 51 9.14 -7.59 5.54
N ILE A 52 8.48 -8.18 6.55
CA ILE A 52 7.78 -7.43 7.59
C ILE A 52 8.78 -6.55 8.35
N PHE A 53 10.02 -7.02 8.54
CA PHE A 53 11.07 -6.26 9.20
C PHE A 53 11.44 -4.97 8.46
N GLN A 54 11.32 -4.93 7.12
CA GLN A 54 11.61 -3.71 6.34
C GLN A 54 10.63 -2.58 6.68
N ILE A 55 9.38 -2.92 6.99
CA ILE A 55 8.31 -1.96 7.29
C ILE A 55 8.00 -1.85 8.80
N ARG A 56 8.85 -2.41 9.67
CA ARG A 56 8.61 -2.52 11.13
C ARG A 56 8.28 -1.22 11.87
N HIS A 57 8.68 -0.07 11.32
CA HIS A 57 8.42 1.24 11.93
C HIS A 57 7.00 1.76 11.64
N ASP A 58 6.32 1.17 10.65
CA ASP A 58 4.93 1.48 10.30
C ASP A 58 4.03 0.38 10.88
N HIS A 59 3.74 0.50 12.17
CA HIS A 59 2.89 -0.46 12.92
C HIS A 59 1.53 -0.66 12.26
N ALA A 60 0.97 0.42 11.70
CA ALA A 60 -0.30 0.42 10.99
C ALA A 60 -0.27 -0.46 9.73
N LYS A 61 0.80 -0.34 8.92
CA LYS A 61 1.00 -1.15 7.72
C LYS A 61 1.28 -2.61 8.09
N VAL A 62 2.10 -2.86 9.12
CA VAL A 62 2.42 -4.21 9.61
C VAL A 62 1.17 -4.94 10.08
N SER A 63 0.35 -4.32 10.89
CA SER A 63 -0.84 -4.98 11.42
C SER A 63 -1.90 -5.23 10.34
N ARG A 64 -2.11 -4.29 9.41
CA ARG A 64 -2.97 -4.56 8.24
C ARG A 64 -2.47 -5.74 7.40
N LEU A 65 -1.15 -5.87 7.25
CA LEU A 65 -0.56 -7.02 6.58
C LEU A 65 -0.81 -8.32 7.36
N ARG A 66 -0.71 -8.31 8.70
CA ARG A 66 -1.03 -9.47 9.54
C ARG A 66 -2.50 -9.87 9.40
N THR A 67 -3.42 -8.90 9.42
CA THR A 67 -4.85 -9.15 9.17
C THR A 67 -5.05 -9.76 7.78
N PHE A 68 -4.44 -9.19 6.74
CA PHE A 68 -4.52 -9.70 5.37
C PHE A 68 -4.04 -11.16 5.26
N LEU A 69 -2.91 -11.50 5.88
CA LEU A 69 -2.39 -12.87 5.90
C LEU A 69 -3.30 -13.82 6.70
N SER A 70 -3.82 -13.39 7.86
CA SER A 70 -4.74 -14.22 8.65
C SER A 70 -6.01 -14.59 7.88
N TRP A 71 -6.56 -13.66 7.09
CA TRP A 71 -7.72 -13.94 6.23
C TRP A 71 -7.37 -14.82 5.03
N LYS A 72 -6.11 -14.81 4.57
CA LYS A 72 -5.61 -15.77 3.58
C LYS A 72 -5.60 -17.18 4.18
N ASP A 73 -5.07 -17.33 5.39
CA ASP A 73 -4.98 -18.62 6.08
C ASP A 73 -6.36 -19.21 6.38
N VAL A 74 -7.30 -18.38 6.87
CA VAL A 74 -8.70 -18.80 7.09
C VAL A 74 -9.33 -19.30 5.80
N ARG A 75 -9.21 -18.55 4.69
CA ARG A 75 -9.79 -18.95 3.39
C ARG A 75 -9.17 -20.22 2.84
N LYS A 76 -7.86 -20.41 3.03
CA LYS A 76 -7.17 -21.64 2.65
C LYS A 76 -7.67 -22.83 3.46
N ASN A 77 -7.78 -22.70 4.78
CA ASN A 77 -8.25 -23.77 5.65
C ASN A 77 -9.71 -24.17 5.40
N VAL A 78 -10.59 -23.21 5.11
CA VAL A 78 -11.99 -23.49 4.72
C VAL A 78 -12.04 -24.25 3.39
N LYS A 79 -11.25 -23.82 2.40
CA LYS A 79 -11.18 -24.51 1.11
C LYS A 79 -10.62 -25.93 1.23
N ASP A 80 -9.58 -26.12 2.04
CA ASP A 80 -9.00 -27.44 2.29
C ASP A 80 -9.96 -28.38 3.05
N SER A 81 -10.94 -27.84 3.80
CA SER A 81 -11.98 -28.63 4.45
C SER A 81 -13.15 -29.04 3.54
N ASP A 82 -13.43 -28.27 2.48
CA ASP A 82 -14.52 -28.55 1.53
C ASP A 82 -14.08 -29.44 0.34
N ASP A 83 -12.78 -29.68 0.14
CA ASP A 83 -12.24 -30.39 -1.05
C ASP A 83 -12.36 -31.92 -0.97
N LYS A 84 -13.54 -32.41 -0.59
CA LYS A 84 -14.10 -33.73 -0.96
C LYS A 84 -15.19 -33.63 -2.03
N GLY A 85 -15.25 -32.53 -2.78
CA GLY A 85 -16.19 -32.42 -3.89
C GLY A 85 -16.06 -31.12 -4.67
N ALA A 86 -15.51 -31.25 -5.89
CA ALA A 86 -15.77 -30.43 -7.07
C ALA A 86 -15.61 -28.91 -6.97
N ASP A 87 -14.61 -28.41 -7.70
CA ASP A 87 -14.57 -27.15 -8.45
C ASP A 87 -15.79 -26.23 -8.28
N ALA A 88 -15.81 -25.52 -7.15
CA ALA A 88 -16.64 -24.35 -6.96
C ALA A 88 -15.73 -23.14 -6.99
N ASP A 89 -15.86 -22.36 -8.07
CA ASP A 89 -15.41 -20.98 -8.21
C ASP A 89 -16.15 -20.16 -7.13
N ILE A 90 -15.75 -20.33 -5.86
CA ILE A 90 -16.24 -19.52 -4.75
C ILE A 90 -15.65 -18.14 -4.98
N ALA A 91 -16.54 -17.28 -5.45
CA ALA A 91 -16.39 -15.87 -5.68
C ALA A 91 -15.31 -15.24 -4.79
N ALA A 92 -14.43 -14.46 -5.44
CA ALA A 92 -13.58 -13.46 -4.82
C ALA A 92 -14.43 -12.33 -4.19
N GLY A 93 -15.30 -12.70 -3.26
CA GLY A 93 -16.27 -11.85 -2.60
C GLY A 93 -16.24 -12.14 -1.12
N ASP A 94 -15.20 -11.66 -0.45
CA ASP A 94 -15.32 -10.93 0.82
C ASP A 94 -13.94 -10.36 1.21
N ASP A 95 -13.96 -9.39 2.12
CA ASP A 95 -13.22 -8.15 2.03
C ASP A 95 -11.82 -8.18 2.67
N ALA A 96 -10.78 -8.38 1.86
CA ALA A 96 -9.40 -8.43 2.36
C ALA A 96 -8.68 -7.06 2.41
N VAL A 97 -9.32 -5.96 1.98
CA VAL A 97 -8.62 -4.65 1.90
C VAL A 97 -9.41 -3.48 2.48
N GLY A 98 -10.53 -3.72 3.17
CA GLY A 98 -11.21 -2.67 3.94
C GLY A 98 -12.72 -2.89 4.11
N GLY A 99 -13.12 -4.03 4.63
CA GLY A 99 -14.48 -4.29 5.07
C GLY A 99 -14.34 -4.99 6.39
N VAL A 100 -14.26 -4.20 7.45
CA VAL A 100 -14.66 -4.71 8.74
C VAL A 100 -16.17 -4.81 8.65
N VAL A 101 -16.69 -6.02 8.51
CA VAL A 101 -18.13 -6.27 8.53
C VAL A 101 -18.64 -5.80 9.91
N PRO A 102 -19.54 -4.81 10.00
CA PRO A 102 -20.17 -4.48 11.26
C PRO A 102 -21.30 -5.50 11.51
N GLY A 103 -21.16 -6.29 12.58
CA GLY A 103 -22.30 -6.82 13.32
C GLY A 103 -23.30 -7.74 12.59
N GLY A 104 -22.84 -8.77 11.88
CA GLY A 104 -23.66 -9.96 11.59
C GLY A 104 -23.46 -11.03 12.68
N PRO A 105 -24.47 -11.86 13.01
CA PRO A 105 -24.35 -12.85 14.07
C PRO A 105 -23.18 -13.78 13.77
N VAL A 106 -22.15 -13.70 14.60
CA VAL A 106 -20.94 -14.50 14.49
C VAL A 106 -21.36 -15.94 14.74
N ASP A 107 -21.43 -16.74 13.68
CA ASP A 107 -21.64 -18.18 13.79
C ASP A 107 -20.61 -18.73 14.80
N GLU A 108 -21.10 -19.50 15.79
CA GLU A 108 -20.31 -20.10 16.88
C GLU A 108 -19.12 -20.95 16.39
N ALA A 109 -19.10 -21.31 15.10
CA ALA A 109 -17.97 -21.95 14.44
C ALA A 109 -16.72 -21.06 14.33
N ALA A 110 -16.87 -19.73 14.18
CA ALA A 110 -15.74 -18.80 14.07
C ALA A 110 -14.99 -18.59 15.39
N LYS A 111 -15.65 -18.81 16.55
CA LYS A 111 -15.02 -18.70 17.88
C LYS A 111 -14.03 -19.82 18.19
N LYS A 112 -14.11 -20.97 17.50
CA LYS A 112 -13.22 -22.13 17.76
C LYS A 112 -11.89 -22.06 17.01
N ASN A 113 -11.79 -21.26 15.95
CA ASN A 113 -10.51 -20.93 15.35
C ASN A 113 -9.89 -19.76 16.12
N LYS A 114 -9.36 -20.04 17.32
CA LYS A 114 -8.46 -19.10 18.02
C LYS A 114 -7.33 -18.76 17.05
N LYS A 115 -7.37 -17.52 16.55
CA LYS A 115 -6.34 -16.95 15.67
C LYS A 115 -5.02 -17.09 16.40
N ALA A 116 -4.11 -17.93 15.92
CA ALA A 116 -2.74 -17.90 16.42
C ALA A 116 -2.18 -16.52 16.05
N LYS A 117 -2.05 -15.64 17.04
CA LYS A 117 -1.39 -14.35 16.88
C LYS A 117 0.07 -14.67 16.57
N VAL A 118 0.41 -14.78 15.28
CA VAL A 118 1.79 -15.04 14.85
C VAL A 118 2.63 -13.87 15.35
N GLY A 119 3.36 -14.08 16.45
CA GLY A 119 4.20 -13.05 17.07
C GLY A 119 5.38 -12.70 16.17
N LEU A 120 5.75 -11.42 16.12
CA LEU A 120 6.93 -11.03 15.37
C LEU A 120 8.19 -11.34 16.18
N PRO A 121 9.30 -11.76 15.55
CA PRO A 121 10.53 -12.13 16.26
C PRO A 121 11.19 -10.98 17.06
N TRP A 122 10.70 -9.75 16.93
CA TRP A 122 11.19 -8.56 17.63
C TRP A 122 10.14 -7.92 18.54
N ASP A 123 8.97 -8.54 18.70
CA ASP A 123 7.99 -8.09 19.68
C ASP A 123 8.49 -8.36 21.10
N PRO A 124 8.08 -7.56 22.11
CA PRO A 124 8.52 -7.75 23.49
C PRO A 124 8.28 -9.17 24.05
N SER A 125 7.22 -9.84 23.61
CA SER A 125 6.91 -11.23 23.98
C SER A 125 7.97 -12.22 23.51
N SER A 126 8.58 -11.97 22.35
CA SER A 126 9.62 -12.84 21.76
C SER A 126 10.96 -12.81 22.51
N PHE A 127 11.17 -11.88 23.46
CA PHE A 127 12.39 -11.87 24.28
C PHE A 127 12.42 -12.98 25.34
N TYR A 128 11.26 -13.57 25.66
CA TYR A 128 11.15 -14.58 26.70
C TYR A 128 11.04 -15.97 26.06
N SER A 129 11.76 -16.93 26.62
CA SER A 129 11.72 -18.32 26.16
C SER A 129 10.45 -19.06 26.56
N VAL A 130 9.69 -18.48 27.50
CA VAL A 130 8.43 -19.03 28.00
C VAL A 130 7.32 -18.09 27.55
N GLU A 131 6.40 -18.61 26.75
CA GLU A 131 5.22 -17.88 26.30
C GLU A 131 4.17 -17.92 27.41
N VAL A 132 3.80 -16.75 27.91
CA VAL A 132 2.75 -16.61 28.93
C VAL A 132 1.40 -16.78 28.21
N PRO A 133 0.49 -17.63 28.72
CA PRO A 133 -0.85 -17.72 28.16
C PRO A 133 -1.52 -16.34 28.13
N GLU A 134 -2.19 -16.01 27.02
CA GLU A 134 -2.98 -14.78 26.90
C GLU A 134 -3.97 -14.69 28.07
N ARG A 135 -3.97 -13.55 28.75
CA ARG A 135 -4.92 -13.27 29.83
C ARG A 135 -6.08 -12.47 29.25
N ASP A 136 -7.30 -12.84 29.64
CA ASP A 136 -8.54 -12.20 29.14
C ASP A 136 -8.69 -10.72 29.57
N ASP A 137 -7.82 -10.21 30.46
CA ASP A 137 -7.82 -8.83 31.00
C ASP A 137 -6.77 -7.89 30.38
N GLU A 138 -5.97 -8.36 29.42
CA GLU A 138 -5.03 -7.50 28.68
C GLU A 138 -5.76 -6.78 27.54
N GLU A 139 -6.25 -5.56 27.82
CA GLU A 139 -6.64 -4.60 26.77
C GLU A 139 -5.37 -4.21 26.00
N ASP A 140 -5.14 -4.86 24.86
CA ASP A 140 -4.04 -4.53 23.96
C ASP A 140 -4.25 -3.09 23.41
N GLU A 141 -3.60 -2.09 24.02
CA GLU A 141 -3.58 -0.69 23.51
C GLU A 141 -3.17 -0.66 22.02
N GLU A 142 -2.33 -1.61 21.58
CA GLU A 142 -1.98 -1.82 20.18
C GLU A 142 -3.20 -2.23 19.32
N GLU A 143 -4.10 -3.06 19.83
CA GLU A 143 -5.32 -3.46 19.11
C GLU A 143 -6.28 -2.27 18.93
N GLU A 144 -6.35 -1.36 19.92
CA GLU A 144 -7.16 -0.14 19.83
C GLU A 144 -6.64 0.86 18.78
N GLU A 145 -5.33 1.17 18.80
CA GLU A 145 -4.73 2.06 17.80
C GLU A 145 -4.87 1.47 16.39
N MET A 146 -4.80 0.14 16.27
CA MET A 146 -4.99 -0.57 15.02
C MET A 146 -6.43 -0.51 14.50
N ASN A 147 -7.40 -0.62 15.39
CA ASN A 147 -8.81 -0.43 15.05
C ASN A 147 -9.06 1.01 14.58
N TYR A 148 -8.43 2.00 15.21
CA TYR A 148 -8.56 3.40 14.81
C TYR A 148 -8.08 3.65 13.37
N ILE A 149 -6.91 3.14 12.98
CA ILE A 149 -6.37 3.36 11.62
C ILE A 149 -7.22 2.66 10.56
N THR A 150 -7.71 1.46 10.87
CA THR A 150 -8.64 0.73 10.00
C THR A 150 -9.92 1.53 9.81
N LEU A 151 -10.46 2.11 10.89
CA LEU A 151 -11.64 2.95 10.85
C LEU A 151 -11.43 4.23 10.03
N GLN A 152 -10.26 4.86 10.12
CA GLN A 152 -9.91 6.02 9.29
C GLN A 152 -9.87 5.68 7.80
N ARG A 153 -9.37 4.49 7.44
CA ARG A 153 -9.38 4.02 6.05
C ARG A 153 -10.81 3.78 5.55
N LEU A 154 -11.64 3.12 6.34
CA LEU A 154 -13.05 2.90 6.02
C LEU A 154 -13.77 4.22 5.81
N ARG A 155 -13.58 5.18 6.72
CA ARG A 155 -14.13 6.52 6.60
C ARG A 155 -13.69 7.22 5.31
N LYS A 156 -12.41 7.12 4.92
CA LYS A 156 -11.92 7.68 3.65
C LYS A 156 -12.57 7.01 2.43
N ALA A 157 -12.83 5.71 2.49
CA ALA A 157 -13.52 5.00 1.43
C ALA A 157 -14.99 5.46 1.34
N ASP A 158 -15.69 5.56 2.47
CA ASP A 158 -17.07 6.04 2.54
C ASP A 158 -17.21 7.48 2.01
N GLU A 159 -16.33 8.39 2.42
CA GLU A 159 -16.31 9.76 1.91
C GLU A 159 -16.10 9.80 0.38
N ARG A 160 -15.31 8.87 -0.16
CA ARG A 160 -15.07 8.78 -1.60
C ARG A 160 -16.26 8.20 -2.36
N THR A 161 -16.94 7.19 -1.81
CA THR A 161 -18.03 6.48 -2.49
C THR A 161 -19.40 7.15 -2.31
N LYS A 162 -19.57 7.99 -1.29
CA LYS A 162 -20.85 8.65 -0.97
C LYS A 162 -21.48 9.45 -2.12
N ALA A 163 -20.65 10.04 -2.98
CA ALA A 163 -21.10 10.85 -4.11
C ALA A 163 -21.00 10.12 -5.47
N MET A 164 -20.60 8.85 -5.47
CA MET A 164 -20.47 8.07 -6.71
C MET A 164 -21.84 7.67 -7.25
N THR A 165 -21.97 7.70 -8.57
CA THR A 165 -23.05 7.04 -9.28
C THR A 165 -22.93 5.52 -9.17
N ARG A 166 -24.00 4.81 -9.52
CA ARG A 166 -23.99 3.33 -9.56
C ARG A 166 -22.86 2.79 -10.44
N GLU A 167 -22.65 3.40 -11.60
CA GLU A 167 -21.64 2.97 -12.57
C GLU A 167 -20.22 3.19 -12.01
N GLU A 168 -19.96 4.39 -11.46
CA GLU A 168 -18.68 4.71 -10.83
C GLU A 168 -18.38 3.81 -9.63
N TYR A 169 -19.39 3.46 -8.83
CA TYR A 169 -19.23 2.56 -7.70
C TYR A 169 -18.90 1.13 -8.14
N VAL A 170 -19.55 0.61 -9.18
CA VAL A 170 -19.21 -0.70 -9.77
C VAL A 170 -17.76 -0.71 -10.23
N THR A 171 -17.34 0.28 -11.03
CA THR A 171 -15.94 0.42 -11.45
C THR A 171 -14.98 0.55 -10.26
N TRP A 172 -15.33 1.31 -9.22
CA TRP A 172 -14.51 1.44 -8.01
C TRP A 172 -14.34 0.10 -7.30
N SER A 173 -15.42 -0.66 -7.12
CA SER A 173 -15.39 -1.98 -6.47
C SER A 173 -14.54 -2.99 -7.22
N GLU A 174 -14.61 -3.03 -8.55
CA GLU A 174 -13.76 -3.89 -9.39
C GLU A 174 -12.29 -3.48 -9.27
N TYR A 175 -12.00 -2.18 -9.36
CA TYR A 175 -10.63 -1.69 -9.33
C TYR A 175 -9.98 -1.77 -7.94
N ARG A 176 -10.78 -1.81 -6.87
CA ARG A 176 -10.36 -2.05 -5.49
C ARG A 176 -9.83 -3.46 -5.30
N GLN A 177 -10.35 -4.44 -6.05
CA GLN A 177 -9.89 -5.83 -6.01
C GLN A 177 -8.66 -6.09 -6.90
N ALA A 178 -8.28 -5.13 -7.75
CA ALA A 178 -7.14 -5.29 -8.64
C ALA A 178 -5.82 -5.41 -7.85
N SER A 179 -5.01 -6.41 -8.19
CA SER A 179 -3.70 -6.69 -7.59
C SER A 179 -2.64 -6.94 -8.68
N PHE A 180 -1.37 -6.68 -8.36
CA PHE A 180 -0.23 -7.04 -9.20
C PHE A 180 -0.02 -8.56 -9.29
N THR A 181 -0.44 -9.31 -8.27
CA THR A 181 -0.07 -10.72 -8.10
C THR A 181 -1.23 -11.68 -8.40
N TRP A 182 -2.48 -11.25 -8.19
CA TRP A 182 -3.67 -12.09 -8.39
C TRP A 182 -3.74 -12.66 -9.81
N ARG A 183 -3.75 -13.99 -9.93
CA ARG A 183 -3.71 -14.75 -11.20
C ARG A 183 -2.54 -14.35 -12.15
N LYS A 184 -1.54 -13.61 -11.64
CA LYS A 184 -0.43 -13.03 -12.42
C LYS A 184 0.95 -13.31 -11.80
N GLY A 185 1.05 -14.24 -10.86
CA GLY A 185 2.28 -14.52 -10.11
C GLY A 185 3.52 -14.81 -10.98
N LYS A 186 3.40 -15.49 -12.12
CA LYS A 186 4.54 -15.72 -13.04
C LYS A 186 5.08 -14.40 -13.60
N ARG A 187 4.19 -13.58 -14.18
CA ARG A 187 4.54 -12.27 -14.76
C ARG A 187 5.08 -11.33 -13.69
N PHE A 188 4.50 -11.34 -12.49
CA PHE A 188 4.99 -10.55 -11.36
C PHE A 188 6.41 -10.93 -10.97
N ARG A 189 6.74 -12.24 -10.90
CA ARG A 189 8.09 -12.68 -10.54
C ARG A 189 9.16 -12.25 -11.56
N GLU A 190 8.82 -12.30 -12.83
CA GLU A 190 9.68 -11.81 -13.92
C GLU A 190 9.86 -10.30 -13.85
N TRP A 191 8.76 -9.55 -13.67
CA TRP A 191 8.75 -8.09 -13.54
C TRP A 191 9.58 -7.59 -12.33
N ALA A 192 9.42 -8.24 -11.17
CA ALA A 192 10.14 -7.92 -9.94
C ALA A 192 11.63 -8.37 -9.97
N GLY A 193 12.04 -9.15 -10.96
CA GLY A 193 13.45 -9.56 -11.12
C GLY A 193 13.92 -10.61 -10.11
N PHE A 194 13.04 -11.49 -9.63
CA PHE A 194 13.41 -12.51 -8.62
C PHE A 194 14.64 -13.32 -9.00
N GLY A 195 14.75 -13.77 -10.26
CA GLY A 195 15.88 -14.57 -10.74
C GLY A 195 17.21 -13.82 -10.83
N VAL A 196 17.22 -12.50 -10.57
CA VAL A 196 18.42 -11.66 -10.53
C VAL A 196 18.78 -11.29 -9.09
N VAL A 197 17.78 -11.09 -8.22
CA VAL A 197 17.95 -10.53 -6.87
C VAL A 197 18.04 -11.61 -5.78
N THR A 198 17.51 -12.81 -6.03
CA THR A 198 17.57 -13.93 -5.08
C THR A 198 17.83 -15.26 -5.79
N ASP A 199 18.68 -16.09 -5.18
CA ASP A 199 18.97 -17.44 -5.67
C ASP A 199 17.85 -18.44 -5.34
N SER A 200 16.92 -18.06 -4.44
CA SER A 200 15.86 -18.93 -3.94
C SER A 200 14.52 -18.61 -4.59
N LYS A 201 13.73 -19.65 -4.87
CA LYS A 201 12.35 -19.47 -5.32
C LYS A 201 11.52 -18.88 -4.16
N PRO A 202 10.87 -17.72 -4.33
CA PRO A 202 10.03 -17.15 -3.28
C PRO A 202 8.84 -18.05 -2.98
N SER A 203 8.44 -18.11 -1.70
CA SER A 203 7.17 -18.75 -1.32
C SER A 203 5.99 -17.93 -1.82
N ASP A 204 4.80 -18.54 -1.83
CA ASP A 204 3.56 -17.87 -2.22
C ASP A 204 3.24 -16.68 -1.29
N ASP A 205 3.52 -16.83 0.01
CA ASP A 205 3.32 -15.75 0.99
C ASP A 205 4.23 -14.55 0.75
N ILE A 206 5.46 -14.77 0.28
CA ILE A 206 6.36 -13.68 -0.14
C ILE A 206 5.75 -12.91 -1.31
N VAL A 207 5.19 -13.62 -2.30
CA VAL A 207 4.52 -12.99 -3.44
C VAL A 207 3.32 -12.18 -2.98
N ASP A 208 2.50 -12.71 -2.08
CA ASP A 208 1.31 -12.01 -1.58
C ASP A 208 1.64 -10.80 -0.71
N ILE A 209 2.66 -10.87 0.15
CA ILE A 209 3.15 -9.70 0.90
C ILE A 209 3.60 -8.61 -0.08
N LEU A 210 4.34 -8.96 -1.14
CA LEU A 210 4.74 -8.00 -2.15
C LEU A 210 3.56 -7.45 -2.96
N GLY A 211 2.54 -8.26 -3.22
CA GLY A 211 1.28 -7.81 -3.82
C GLY A 211 0.55 -6.78 -2.96
N PHE A 212 0.50 -7.01 -1.65
CA PHE A 212 -0.03 -6.06 -0.68
C PHE A 212 0.79 -4.76 -0.65
N LEU A 213 2.12 -4.87 -0.53
CA LEU A 213 3.00 -3.71 -0.44
C LEU A 213 2.98 -2.88 -1.72
N THR A 214 3.00 -3.49 -2.90
CA THR A 214 2.94 -2.77 -4.18
C THR A 214 1.63 -2.02 -4.37
N PHE A 215 0.50 -2.58 -3.90
CA PHE A 215 -0.78 -1.87 -3.87
C PHE A 215 -0.69 -0.61 -2.99
N GLU A 216 -0.18 -0.76 -1.77
CA GLU A 216 -0.01 0.35 -0.81
C GLU A 216 0.97 1.41 -1.32
N MET A 217 2.05 1.01 -2.00
CA MET A 217 3.01 1.92 -2.62
C MET A 217 2.35 2.77 -3.71
N VAL A 218 1.59 2.14 -4.62
CA VAL A 218 0.84 2.86 -5.67
C VAL A 218 -0.19 3.78 -5.04
N GLN A 219 -0.92 3.31 -4.03
CA GLN A 219 -1.94 4.11 -3.35
C GLN A 219 -1.32 5.36 -2.71
N THR A 220 -0.30 5.17 -1.88
CA THR A 220 0.36 6.24 -1.13
C THR A 220 1.06 7.23 -2.09
N LEU A 221 1.71 6.74 -3.13
CA LEU A 221 2.34 7.58 -4.15
C LEU A 221 1.31 8.43 -4.90
N THR A 222 0.18 7.84 -5.29
CA THR A 222 -0.90 8.54 -6.00
C THR A 222 -1.56 9.58 -5.10
N GLU A 223 -1.85 9.25 -3.84
CA GLU A 223 -2.45 10.19 -2.87
C GLU A 223 -1.55 11.41 -2.64
N VAL A 224 -0.24 11.22 -2.50
CA VAL A 224 0.70 12.34 -2.35
C VAL A 224 0.85 13.12 -3.66
N ALA A 225 0.87 12.46 -4.82
CA ALA A 225 0.88 13.15 -6.12
C ALA A 225 -0.37 14.02 -6.32
N LEU A 226 -1.55 13.54 -5.93
CA LEU A 226 -2.79 14.32 -5.95
C LEU A 226 -2.73 15.54 -5.02
N LYS A 227 -2.14 15.41 -3.82
CA LYS A 227 -1.91 16.55 -2.91
C LYS A 227 -0.91 17.56 -3.47
N VAL A 228 0.15 17.10 -4.13
CA VAL A 228 1.13 17.97 -4.82
C VAL A 228 0.42 18.75 -5.92
N LYS A 229 -0.38 18.06 -6.74
CA LYS A 229 -1.17 18.69 -7.80
C LYS A 229 -2.15 19.72 -7.24
N GLU A 230 -2.87 19.40 -6.18
CA GLU A 230 -3.80 20.34 -5.53
C GLU A 230 -3.08 21.60 -5.01
N GLN A 231 -1.92 21.44 -4.37
CA GLN A 231 -1.09 22.58 -3.94
C GLN A 231 -0.64 23.44 -5.11
N GLU A 232 -0.27 22.81 -6.22
CA GLU A 232 0.13 23.50 -7.44
C GLU A 232 -1.04 24.25 -8.08
N ASP A 233 -2.21 23.61 -8.20
CA ASP A 233 -3.42 24.20 -8.77
C ASP A 233 -3.85 25.44 -7.97
N ILE A 234 -3.80 25.37 -6.63
CA ILE A 234 -4.06 26.51 -5.73
C ILE A 234 -3.03 27.63 -5.96
N TRP A 235 -1.74 27.29 -6.02
CA TRP A 235 -0.68 28.26 -6.24
C TRP A 235 -0.82 28.98 -7.58
N ARG A 236 -1.18 28.24 -8.65
CA ARG A 236 -1.46 28.81 -9.98
C ARG A 236 -2.67 29.73 -9.98
N ALA A 237 -3.74 29.36 -9.26
CA ALA A 237 -4.92 30.19 -9.12
C ALA A 237 -4.60 31.53 -8.41
N GLN A 238 -3.70 31.51 -7.42
CA GLN A 238 -3.28 32.71 -6.69
C GLN A 238 -2.30 33.60 -7.47
N THR A 239 -1.35 32.99 -8.19
CA THR A 239 -0.27 33.73 -8.87
C THR A 239 -0.57 34.07 -10.33
N GLY A 240 -1.57 33.43 -10.94
CA GLY A 240 -1.88 33.57 -12.37
C GLY A 240 -0.78 33.00 -13.29
N ALA A 241 0.12 32.17 -12.78
CA ALA A 241 1.22 31.60 -13.54
C ALA A 241 0.79 30.33 -14.30
N SER A 242 0.54 30.47 -15.60
CA SER A 242 0.48 29.35 -16.55
C SER A 242 1.90 28.92 -16.94
N THR A 243 2.26 27.65 -16.75
CA THR A 243 3.46 27.08 -17.35
C THR A 243 3.08 26.54 -18.72
N GLY A 244 3.55 27.21 -19.76
CA GLY A 244 3.34 26.80 -21.14
C GLY A 244 2.43 27.75 -21.89
N ASP A 245 2.92 28.95 -22.21
CA ASP A 245 2.80 29.39 -23.59
C ASP A 245 4.02 30.22 -24.00
N ASN A 246 4.54 29.84 -25.15
CA ASN A 246 5.71 30.38 -25.77
C ASN A 246 5.27 31.66 -26.51
N GLY A 247 5.36 32.81 -25.85
CA GLY A 247 5.21 34.11 -26.50
C GLY A 247 3.77 34.61 -26.64
N THR A 248 3.59 35.89 -26.27
CA THR A 248 2.44 36.74 -26.64
C THR A 248 1.08 36.38 -26.04
N SER A 249 0.89 36.64 -24.74
CA SER A 249 -0.12 37.61 -24.24
C SER A 249 -0.40 37.38 -22.76
N LYS A 250 -0.02 38.35 -21.92
CA LYS A 250 -0.48 38.43 -20.53
C LYS A 250 -1.95 38.83 -20.52
N LYS A 251 -2.87 37.91 -20.80
CA LYS A 251 -4.26 38.06 -20.38
C LYS A 251 -4.39 37.32 -19.06
N ARG A 252 -4.58 38.08 -17.97
CA ARG A 252 -5.10 37.56 -16.69
C ARG A 252 -6.26 36.64 -17.05
N LYS A 253 -6.15 35.35 -16.73
CA LYS A 253 -7.26 34.41 -16.93
C LYS A 253 -8.45 35.00 -16.18
N HIS A 254 -9.48 35.39 -16.93
CA HIS A 254 -10.74 35.85 -16.39
C HIS A 254 -11.20 34.79 -15.37
N GLN A 255 -11.67 35.21 -14.19
CA GLN A 255 -12.45 34.31 -13.32
C GLN A 255 -13.44 33.56 -14.20
N GLN A 256 -13.45 32.22 -14.12
CA GLN A 256 -14.38 31.39 -14.89
C GLN A 256 -15.76 32.05 -14.87
N GLY A 257 -16.28 32.37 -16.05
CA GLY A 257 -17.60 32.97 -16.16
C GLY A 257 -18.65 31.96 -15.69
N LEU A 258 -19.81 32.43 -15.21
CA LEU A 258 -20.94 31.54 -14.86
C LEU A 258 -21.44 30.67 -16.04
N PHE A 259 -20.93 30.94 -17.25
CA PHE A 259 -21.27 30.26 -18.50
C PHE A 259 -20.06 29.62 -19.18
N ASP A 260 -18.88 29.59 -18.52
CA ASP A 260 -17.83 28.70 -18.99
C ASP A 260 -18.34 27.27 -18.84
N PRO A 261 -18.11 26.38 -19.83
CA PRO A 261 -18.45 24.98 -19.69
C PRO A 261 -17.84 24.46 -18.38
N PRO A 262 -18.55 23.58 -17.62
CA PRO A 262 -17.99 22.98 -16.42
C PRO A 262 -16.60 22.49 -16.76
N SER A 263 -15.58 22.83 -15.95
CA SER A 263 -14.23 22.37 -16.21
C SER A 263 -14.28 20.87 -16.45
N GLU A 264 -14.03 20.45 -17.68
CA GLU A 264 -14.15 19.06 -18.10
C GLU A 264 -13.19 18.21 -17.25
N GLY A 265 -13.74 17.60 -16.21
CA GLY A 265 -13.00 16.77 -15.27
C GLY A 265 -11.90 17.49 -14.49
N ARG A 266 -11.44 16.83 -13.43
CA ARG A 266 -10.16 17.16 -12.80
C ARG A 266 -9.05 16.77 -13.78
N SER A 267 -8.11 17.67 -14.10
CA SER A 267 -6.96 17.26 -14.91
C SER A 267 -6.18 16.13 -14.21
N PRO A 268 -5.63 15.15 -14.96
CA PRO A 268 -4.94 14.01 -14.38
C PRO A 268 -3.61 14.41 -13.75
N ILE A 269 -3.04 13.52 -12.91
CA ILE A 269 -1.67 13.67 -12.44
C ILE A 269 -0.64 13.50 -13.58
N GLU A 270 0.31 14.42 -13.62
CA GLU A 270 1.42 14.45 -14.56
C GLU A 270 2.70 13.85 -13.94
N PRO A 271 3.69 13.46 -14.77
CA PRO A 271 5.00 12.96 -14.33
C PRO A 271 5.65 13.76 -13.21
N ARG A 272 5.59 15.09 -13.29
CA ARG A 272 6.20 16.01 -12.31
C ARG A 272 5.55 15.93 -10.93
N HIS A 273 4.24 15.68 -10.85
CA HIS A 273 3.57 15.49 -9.55
C HIS A 273 4.04 14.20 -8.87
N VAL A 274 4.24 13.12 -9.66
CA VAL A 274 4.76 11.85 -9.17
C VAL A 274 6.21 11.98 -8.72
N GLN A 275 7.06 12.65 -9.50
CA GLN A 275 8.45 12.89 -9.15
C GLN A 275 8.60 13.73 -7.86
N GLU A 276 7.80 14.78 -7.71
CA GLU A 276 7.79 15.59 -6.48
C GLU A 276 7.23 14.80 -5.28
N ALA A 277 6.20 13.98 -5.49
CA ALA A 277 5.70 13.07 -4.46
C ALA A 277 6.80 12.09 -4.02
N PHE A 278 7.50 11.48 -4.97
CA PHE A 278 8.61 10.57 -4.69
C PHE A 278 9.74 11.26 -3.94
N ARG A 279 10.13 12.47 -4.36
CA ARG A 279 11.12 13.29 -3.67
C ARG A 279 10.73 13.56 -2.21
N ARG A 280 9.46 13.80 -1.92
CA ARG A 280 8.95 13.98 -0.55
C ARG A 280 9.08 12.70 0.29
N PHE A 281 8.82 11.52 -0.28
CA PHE A 281 9.02 10.24 0.42
C PHE A 281 10.50 9.94 0.73
N GLN A 282 11.40 10.32 -0.16
CA GLN A 282 12.84 10.10 0.03
C GLN A 282 13.48 11.12 1.00
N GLN A 283 12.70 12.03 1.60
CA GLN A 283 13.22 12.92 2.64
C GLN A 283 13.61 12.11 3.89
N ARG A 284 14.81 12.37 4.40
CA ARG A 284 15.31 11.69 5.60
C ARG A 284 14.51 12.12 6.84
N PRO A 285 14.05 11.17 7.66
CA PRO A 285 13.49 11.49 8.97
C PRO A 285 14.46 12.33 9.81
N LYS A 286 13.94 13.30 10.55
CA LYS A 286 14.78 14.16 11.41
C LYS A 286 15.61 13.34 12.41
N LYS A 287 15.02 12.27 12.96
CA LYS A 287 15.66 11.36 13.92
C LYS A 287 16.93 10.73 13.34
N THR A 288 16.93 10.29 12.08
CA THR A 288 18.09 9.64 11.45
C THR A 288 19.15 10.63 10.97
N ARG A 289 18.81 11.92 10.80
CA ARG A 289 19.78 12.97 10.46
C ARG A 289 20.44 13.60 11.69
N ALA A 290 19.75 13.62 12.84
CA ALA A 290 20.18 14.33 14.04
C ALA A 290 21.63 14.00 14.47
N MET A 291 22.02 12.72 14.37
CA MET A 291 23.33 12.22 14.80
C MET A 291 24.49 12.53 13.85
N LEU A 292 24.22 13.07 12.66
CA LEU A 292 25.25 13.34 11.63
C LEU A 292 25.37 14.84 11.29
N ASN A 293 24.60 15.70 11.95
CA ASN A 293 24.68 17.14 11.76
C ASN A 293 26.08 17.64 12.16
N GLY A 294 26.75 18.36 11.25
CA GLY A 294 28.10 18.90 11.49
C GLY A 294 29.25 17.92 11.24
N THR A 295 28.97 16.67 10.87
CA THR A 295 30.00 15.69 10.48
C THR A 295 30.31 15.76 8.98
N ARG A 296 31.55 15.42 8.59
CA ARG A 296 31.97 15.27 7.18
C ARG A 296 31.75 13.86 6.63
N LEU A 297 31.03 13.00 7.35
CA LEU A 297 30.78 11.63 6.95
C LEU A 297 29.90 11.59 5.70
N ALA A 298 30.24 10.71 4.76
CA ALA A 298 29.41 10.46 3.58
C ALA A 298 28.03 10.01 4.03
N GLN A 299 27.01 10.80 3.68
CA GLN A 299 25.63 10.48 4.03
C GLN A 299 25.06 9.53 2.97
N HIS A 300 25.13 8.23 3.24
CA HIS A 300 24.42 7.26 2.41
C HIS A 300 22.92 7.35 2.70
N THR A 301 22.13 7.69 1.68
CA THR A 301 20.68 7.60 1.73
C THR A 301 20.24 6.28 1.14
N SER A 302 19.89 5.32 1.99
CA SER A 302 19.09 4.18 1.55
C SER A 302 17.76 4.69 1.02
N LEU A 303 17.28 4.05 -0.04
CA LEU A 303 15.95 4.31 -0.59
C LEU A 303 14.90 4.00 0.49
N ASN A 304 14.11 5.01 0.87
CA ASN A 304 12.99 4.82 1.79
C ASN A 304 11.91 4.02 1.08
N ILE A 305 11.46 2.94 1.73
CA ILE A 305 10.34 2.14 1.28
C ILE A 305 9.04 2.92 1.51
N ILE A 306 8.25 3.09 0.44
CA ILE A 306 6.96 3.82 0.44
C ILE A 306 5.90 3.04 1.25
#